data_AF-A0A4R3J2Y8-F1
#
_entry.id   AF-A0A4R3J2Y8-F1
#
_cell.length_a   1.000
_cell.length_b   1.000
_cell.length_c   1.000
_cell.angle_alpha   90.00
_cell.angle_beta   90.00
_cell.angle_gamma   90.00
#
_symmetry.space_group_name_H-M   'P 1'
#
loop_
_entity.id
_entity.type
_entity.pdbx_description
1 polymer ?
#
loop_
_entity_poly.entity_id
_entity_poly.type
_entity_poly.pdbx_seq_one_letter_code
_entity_poly.pdbx_strand_id
1 'polypeptide(L)'
;MLDQPLTRDDLEDFFRIRKKTGGTDRRALNKVLRALGIQLRGGTTRWSVVLHAIGLSETQDPAHWADLKAPLLTADDVAAQLGLADTSIIYRWGKGELAVGMPPFPAVIDLSNGRKQARAKRWRRAEVLAWHRGQSIPQYAKAITAFGSLTPAN
;
A
#
# COMPACT_ATOMS: atom_id res chain seq x y z
N MET A 1 4.82 -3.44 20.65
CA MET A 1 4.73 -2.28 19.73
C MET A 1 3.71 -2.50 18.60
N LEU A 2 3.50 -3.74 18.13
CA LEU A 2 2.46 -4.13 17.16
C LEU A 2 1.02 -4.23 17.72
N ASP A 3 0.88 -4.34 19.06
CA ASP A 3 -0.41 -4.43 19.75
C ASP A 3 -1.15 -3.10 19.91
N GLN A 4 -0.59 -1.98 19.42
CA GLN A 4 -1.30 -0.71 19.48
C GLN A 4 -2.60 -0.81 18.67
N PRO A 5 -3.76 -0.55 19.28
CA PRO A 5 -5.02 -0.58 18.55
C PRO A 5 -5.06 0.57 17.55
N LEU A 6 -5.36 0.23 16.30
CA LEU A 6 -5.62 1.17 15.23
C LEU A 6 -7.11 1.50 15.19
N THR A 7 -7.42 2.78 15.31
CA THR A 7 -8.77 3.29 15.18
C THR A 7 -9.16 3.43 13.72
N ARG A 8 -10.43 3.77 13.49
CA ARG A 8 -10.93 4.08 12.16
C ARG A 8 -10.18 5.24 11.50
N ASP A 9 -9.88 6.28 12.27
CA ASP A 9 -9.24 7.50 11.76
C ASP A 9 -7.78 7.21 11.36
N ASP A 10 -7.07 6.40 12.17
CA ASP A 10 -5.71 5.96 11.83
C ASP A 10 -5.67 5.20 10.49
N LEU A 11 -6.69 4.37 10.22
CA LEU A 11 -6.78 3.61 8.97
C LEU A 11 -7.17 4.49 7.78
N GLU A 12 -8.06 5.47 7.98
CA GLU A 12 -8.42 6.46 6.95
C GLU A 12 -7.20 7.28 6.55
N ASP A 13 -6.39 7.69 7.51
CA ASP A 13 -5.13 8.40 7.27
C ASP A 13 -4.08 7.49 6.61
N PHE A 14 -3.87 6.28 7.13
CA PHE A 14 -2.89 5.35 6.60
C PHE A 14 -3.16 4.98 5.14
N PHE A 15 -4.39 4.60 4.80
CA PHE A 15 -4.77 4.25 3.44
C PHE A 15 -5.00 5.46 2.53
N ARG A 16 -4.92 6.69 3.06
CA ARG A 16 -5.30 7.95 2.38
C ARG A 16 -6.69 7.83 1.75
N ILE A 17 -7.70 7.60 2.59
CA ILE A 17 -9.10 7.50 2.20
C ILE A 17 -9.85 8.61 2.94
N ARG A 18 -10.50 9.52 2.20
CA ARG A 18 -11.04 10.75 2.78
C ARG A 18 -12.40 10.58 3.45
N LYS A 19 -12.61 11.38 4.50
CA LYS A 19 -13.90 11.54 5.19
C LYS A 19 -14.90 12.51 4.54
N LYS A 20 -14.50 13.65 3.89
CA LYS A 20 -15.49 14.50 3.16
C LYS A 20 -15.07 15.65 2.18
N THR A 21 -13.91 16.34 2.19
CA THR A 21 -13.81 17.65 1.43
C THR A 21 -12.45 18.02 0.81
N GLY A 22 -12.09 17.50 -0.40
CA GLY A 22 -10.74 17.70 -1.02
C GLY A 22 -9.65 16.59 -1.03
N GLY A 23 -9.98 15.29 -1.04
CA GLY A 23 -8.99 14.20 -1.24
C GLY A 23 -9.51 13.32 -2.36
N THR A 24 -8.60 12.80 -3.17
CA THR A 24 -8.95 12.25 -4.48
C THR A 24 -9.62 10.88 -4.41
N ASP A 25 -9.50 10.18 -3.28
CA ASP A 25 -10.19 8.91 -3.02
C ASP A 25 -11.35 9.04 -2.02
N ARG A 26 -12.57 8.93 -2.53
CA ARG A 26 -13.85 9.03 -1.79
C ARG A 26 -14.44 7.68 -1.41
N ARG A 27 -13.70 6.58 -1.54
CA ARG A 27 -14.20 5.24 -1.16
C ARG A 27 -14.53 5.23 0.34
N ALA A 28 -15.63 4.58 0.71
CA ALA A 28 -15.90 4.36 2.12
C ALA A 28 -14.87 3.39 2.70
N LEU A 29 -14.24 3.72 3.83
CA LEU A 29 -13.25 2.86 4.50
C LEU A 29 -13.73 1.40 4.62
N ASN A 30 -14.99 1.19 5.00
CA ASN A 30 -15.57 -0.16 5.14
C ASN A 30 -15.46 -0.99 3.85
N LYS A 31 -15.55 -0.38 2.67
CA LYS A 31 -15.38 -1.08 1.39
C LYS A 31 -13.93 -1.51 1.18
N VAL A 32 -12.97 -0.67 1.58
CA VAL A 32 -11.54 -0.99 1.48
C VAL A 32 -11.16 -2.07 2.49
N LEU A 33 -11.57 -1.94 3.75
CA LEU A 33 -11.32 -2.96 4.76
C LEU A 33 -11.89 -4.31 4.35
N ARG A 34 -13.13 -4.34 3.83
CA ARG A 34 -13.74 -5.57 3.31
C ARG A 34 -12.98 -6.15 2.12
N ALA A 35 -12.49 -5.32 1.20
CA ALA A 35 -11.71 -5.80 0.06
C ALA A 35 -10.39 -6.44 0.54
N LEU A 36 -9.75 -5.83 1.54
CA LEU A 36 -8.51 -6.29 2.16
C LEU A 36 -8.71 -7.43 3.18
N GLY A 37 -9.95 -7.86 3.44
CA GLY A 37 -10.24 -8.89 4.45
C GLY A 37 -10.02 -8.43 5.90
N ILE A 38 -9.91 -7.13 6.16
CA ILE A 38 -9.68 -6.57 7.49
C ILE A 38 -11.02 -6.43 8.22
N GLN A 39 -11.10 -7.01 9.42
CA GLN A 39 -12.23 -6.87 10.32
C GLN A 39 -11.84 -6.01 11.53
N LEU A 40 -12.73 -5.10 11.93
CA LEU A 40 -12.59 -4.31 13.16
C LEU A 40 -13.27 -5.04 14.31
N ARG A 41 -12.56 -5.29 15.41
CA ARG A 41 -13.12 -5.83 16.66
C ARG A 41 -13.19 -4.72 17.69
N GLY A 42 -14.38 -4.44 18.24
CA GLY A 42 -14.57 -3.29 19.13
C GLY A 42 -14.22 -1.95 18.48
N GLY A 43 -14.35 -1.83 17.15
CA GLY A 43 -14.02 -0.61 16.40
C GLY A 43 -12.54 -0.40 16.09
N THR A 44 -11.66 -1.35 16.43
CA THR A 44 -10.21 -1.24 16.21
C THR A 44 -9.63 -2.47 15.49
N THR A 45 -8.41 -2.33 14.98
CA THR A 45 -7.59 -3.44 14.46
C THR A 45 -6.13 -3.29 14.91
N ARG A 46 -5.22 -4.13 14.40
CA ARG A 46 -3.79 -4.08 14.75
C ARG A 46 -2.93 -3.94 13.49
N TRP A 47 -1.72 -3.42 13.67
CA TRP A 47 -0.76 -3.29 12.57
C TRP A 47 -0.41 -4.64 11.93
N SER A 48 -0.34 -5.72 12.70
CA SER A 48 -0.09 -7.06 12.15
C SER A 48 -1.14 -7.46 11.10
N VAL A 49 -2.42 -7.23 11.40
CA VAL A 49 -3.54 -7.50 10.47
C VAL A 49 -3.44 -6.64 9.22
N VAL A 50 -3.11 -5.35 9.37
CA VAL A 50 -2.97 -4.41 8.25
C VAL A 50 -1.80 -4.82 7.35
N LEU A 51 -0.64 -5.13 7.94
CA LEU A 51 0.55 -5.57 7.20
C LEU A 51 0.29 -6.86 6.43
N HIS A 52 -0.31 -7.85 7.09
CA HIS A 52 -0.67 -9.11 6.46
C HIS A 52 -1.60 -8.89 5.25
N ALA A 53 -2.62 -8.05 5.42
CA ALA A 53 -3.58 -7.74 4.36
C ALA A 53 -2.96 -7.05 3.13
N ILE A 54 -1.85 -6.33 3.29
CA ILE A 54 -1.08 -5.74 2.19
C ILE A 54 0.11 -6.60 1.73
N GLY A 55 0.13 -7.89 2.13
CA GLY A 55 1.11 -8.88 1.70
C GLY A 55 2.45 -8.86 2.44
N LEU A 56 2.53 -8.18 3.58
CA LEU A 56 3.74 -8.09 4.39
C LEU A 56 3.68 -9.03 5.61
N SER A 57 4.84 -9.50 6.03
CA SER A 57 4.97 -10.26 7.27
C SER A 57 4.55 -9.41 8.46
N GLU A 58 3.93 -10.04 9.46
CA GLU A 58 3.63 -9.41 10.74
C GLU A 58 4.92 -9.12 11.52
N THR A 59 5.95 -9.92 11.29
CA THR A 59 7.30 -9.73 11.84
C THR A 59 8.15 -8.98 10.83
N GLN A 60 8.53 -7.75 11.18
CA GLN A 60 9.37 -6.86 10.38
C GLN A 60 10.58 -6.43 11.19
N ASP A 61 11.63 -6.00 10.49
CA ASP A 61 12.77 -5.31 11.11
C ASP A 61 12.28 -4.04 11.81
N PRO A 62 12.60 -3.86 13.11
CA PRO A 62 12.25 -2.65 13.84
C PRO A 62 12.64 -1.33 13.17
N ALA A 63 13.74 -1.30 12.42
CA ALA A 63 14.20 -0.11 11.70
C ALA A 63 13.20 0.38 10.65
N HIS A 64 12.38 -0.52 10.10
CA HIS A 64 11.41 -0.20 9.05
C HIS A 64 10.03 0.24 9.59
N TRP A 65 9.78 0.16 10.89
CA TRP A 65 8.44 0.44 11.45
C TRP A 65 7.95 1.86 11.20
N ALA A 66 8.84 2.85 11.23
CA ALA A 66 8.46 4.23 10.97
C ALA A 66 7.89 4.38 9.55
N ASP A 67 8.57 3.77 8.57
CA ASP A 67 8.17 3.80 7.17
C ASP A 67 6.92 2.96 6.90
N LEU A 68 6.82 1.78 7.50
CA LEU A 68 5.70 0.86 7.31
C LEU A 68 4.38 1.39 7.89
N LYS A 69 4.45 2.25 8.90
CA LYS A 69 3.30 2.90 9.52
C LYS A 69 2.99 4.28 8.93
N ALA A 70 3.87 4.82 8.10
CA ALA A 70 3.64 6.09 7.45
C ALA A 70 2.45 5.98 6.49
N PRO A 71 1.65 7.06 6.32
CA PRO A 71 0.58 7.08 5.35
C PRO A 71 1.08 6.68 3.96
N LEU A 72 0.32 5.81 3.30
CA LEU A 72 0.56 5.45 1.92
C LEU A 72 0.39 6.68 1.01
N LEU A 73 0.94 6.61 -0.18
CA LEU A 73 0.82 7.67 -1.18
C LEU A 73 -0.24 7.31 -2.22
N THR A 74 -1.11 8.27 -2.53
CA THR A 74 -1.92 8.24 -3.76
C THR A 74 -1.04 8.53 -4.98
N ALA A 75 -1.55 8.28 -6.18
CA ALA A 75 -0.81 8.63 -7.39
C ALA A 75 -0.54 10.14 -7.49
N ASP A 76 -1.46 10.99 -6.99
CA ASP A 76 -1.28 12.44 -6.94
C ASP A 76 -0.16 12.82 -5.96
N ASP A 77 -0.11 12.19 -4.78
CA ASP A 77 0.97 12.41 -3.81
C ASP A 77 2.32 12.00 -4.39
N VAL A 78 2.38 10.88 -5.11
CA VAL A 78 3.60 10.42 -5.79
C VAL A 78 4.00 11.42 -6.88
N ALA A 79 3.08 11.86 -7.73
CA ALA A 79 3.37 12.83 -8.78
C ALA A 79 3.91 14.14 -8.20
N ALA A 80 3.25 14.67 -7.16
CA ALA A 80 3.71 15.86 -6.46
C ALA A 80 5.11 15.68 -5.84
N GLN A 81 5.37 14.53 -5.21
CA GLN A 81 6.67 14.24 -4.60
C GLN A 81 7.81 14.12 -5.64
N LEU A 82 7.48 13.71 -6.87
CA LEU A 82 8.43 13.57 -7.98
C LEU A 82 8.49 14.80 -8.90
N GLY A 83 7.76 15.87 -8.57
CA GLY A 83 7.71 17.09 -9.39
C GLY A 83 7.01 16.91 -10.74
N LEU A 84 6.11 15.93 -10.86
CA LEU A 84 5.38 15.64 -12.10
C LEU A 84 4.06 16.42 -12.14
N ALA A 85 3.75 16.99 -13.30
CA ALA A 85 2.50 17.70 -13.53
C ALA A 85 1.30 16.77 -13.81
N ASP A 86 1.56 15.53 -14.27
CA ASP A 86 0.50 14.59 -14.67
C ASP A 86 0.61 13.25 -13.91
N THR A 87 -0.44 12.95 -13.13
CA THR A 87 -0.63 11.70 -12.40
C THR A 87 -0.72 10.47 -13.32
N SER A 88 -1.11 10.64 -14.60
CA SER A 88 -1.21 9.54 -15.57
C SER A 88 0.13 8.80 -15.75
N ILE A 89 1.25 9.52 -15.60
CA ILE A 89 2.61 8.99 -15.68
C ILE A 89 2.84 7.91 -14.62
N ILE A 90 2.36 8.14 -13.39
CA ILE A 90 2.50 7.17 -12.29
C ILE A 90 1.77 5.87 -12.60
N TYR A 91 0.58 5.94 -13.20
CA TYR A 91 -0.17 4.76 -13.59
C TYR A 91 0.51 3.97 -14.71
N ARG A 92 1.18 4.65 -15.64
CA ARG A 92 1.96 4.04 -16.72
C ARG A 92 3.22 3.37 -16.18
N TRP A 93 3.97 4.05 -15.33
CA TRP A 93 5.16 3.47 -14.67
C TRP A 93 4.81 2.26 -13.81
N GLY A 94 3.68 2.30 -13.09
CA GLY A 94 3.17 1.14 -12.35
C GLY A 94 2.77 -0.05 -13.23
N LYS A 95 2.67 0.12 -14.56
CA LYS A 95 2.48 -0.97 -15.54
C LYS A 95 3.79 -1.41 -16.22
N GLY A 96 4.92 -0.80 -15.88
CA GLY A 96 6.21 -1.07 -16.52
C GLY A 96 6.48 -0.21 -17.75
N GLU A 97 5.66 0.79 -18.07
CA GLU A 97 5.89 1.72 -19.19
C GLU A 97 6.91 2.81 -18.80
N LEU A 98 8.11 2.40 -18.39
CA LEU A 98 9.23 3.30 -18.11
C LEU A 98 10.13 3.45 -19.34
N ALA A 99 10.95 4.49 -19.35
CA ALA A 99 12.00 4.63 -20.35
C ALA A 99 13.00 3.47 -20.24
N VAL A 100 13.57 3.08 -21.37
CA VAL A 100 14.58 2.00 -21.43
C VAL A 100 15.76 2.34 -20.52
N GLY A 101 16.17 1.38 -19.70
CA GLY A 101 17.30 1.53 -18.77
C GLY A 101 16.92 2.08 -17.39
N MET A 102 15.66 2.47 -17.15
CA MET A 102 15.22 2.82 -15.81
C MET A 102 14.95 1.58 -14.95
N PRO A 103 15.28 1.61 -13.64
CA PRO A 103 14.89 0.56 -12.73
C PRO A 103 13.36 0.48 -12.61
N PRO A 104 12.79 -0.71 -12.33
CA PRO A 104 11.36 -0.88 -12.22
C PRO A 104 10.78 0.03 -11.14
N PHE A 105 9.63 0.64 -11.44
CA PHE A 105 8.93 1.49 -10.47
C PHE A 105 8.44 0.65 -9.27
N PRO A 106 8.38 1.23 -8.05
CA PRO A 106 7.92 0.52 -6.87
C PRO A 106 6.56 -0.17 -7.05
N ALA A 107 6.46 -1.36 -6.45
CA ALA A 107 5.28 -2.20 -6.56
C ALA A 107 4.05 -1.51 -5.98
N VAL A 108 2.94 -1.62 -6.69
CA VAL A 108 1.68 -1.03 -6.26
C VAL A 108 1.02 -1.88 -5.19
N ILE A 109 0.51 -1.23 -4.14
CA ILE A 109 -0.42 -1.82 -3.18
C ILE A 109 -1.83 -1.62 -3.70
N ASP A 110 -2.55 -2.70 -4.00
CA ASP A 110 -3.93 -2.64 -4.47
C ASP A 110 -4.93 -2.74 -3.32
N LEU A 111 -5.63 -1.64 -3.03
CA LEU A 111 -6.67 -1.56 -2.01
C LEU A 111 -8.05 -2.06 -2.47
N SER A 112 -8.15 -2.70 -3.64
CA SER A 112 -9.42 -3.16 -4.21
C SER A 112 -9.51 -4.66 -4.45
N ASN A 113 -8.48 -5.41 -4.04
CA ASN A 113 -8.42 -6.86 -4.16
C ASN A 113 -8.68 -7.34 -5.60
N GLY A 114 -7.93 -6.80 -6.56
CA GLY A 114 -7.96 -7.22 -7.96
C GLY A 114 -9.09 -6.61 -8.80
N ARG A 115 -10.00 -5.84 -8.21
CA ARG A 115 -10.97 -5.06 -9.01
C ARG A 115 -10.18 -3.99 -9.76
N LYS A 116 -10.30 -3.91 -11.10
CA LYS A 116 -9.57 -2.92 -11.91
C LYS A 116 -10.00 -1.48 -11.58
N GLN A 117 -9.52 -0.92 -10.48
CA GLN A 117 -9.79 0.44 -10.03
C GLN A 117 -8.47 1.19 -9.85
N ALA A 118 -8.16 2.08 -10.79
CA ALA A 118 -6.91 2.85 -10.75
C ALA A 118 -6.75 3.65 -9.44
N ARG A 119 -7.85 4.22 -8.91
CA ARG A 119 -7.86 4.98 -7.63
C ARG A 119 -7.60 4.12 -6.40
N ALA A 120 -7.62 2.79 -6.52
CA ALA A 120 -7.31 1.88 -5.42
C ALA A 120 -5.82 1.65 -5.21
N LYS A 121 -4.99 2.10 -6.15
CA LYS A 121 -3.54 1.93 -6.12
C LYS A 121 -2.90 2.86 -5.10
N ARG A 122 -1.94 2.33 -4.35
CA ARG A 122 -1.13 3.04 -3.37
C ARG A 122 0.33 2.65 -3.46
N TRP A 123 1.21 3.51 -2.96
CA TRP A 123 2.65 3.28 -2.90
C TRP A 123 3.19 3.60 -1.52
N ARG A 124 4.29 2.95 -1.12
CA ARG A 124 5.01 3.31 0.11
C ARG A 124 5.94 4.48 -0.18
N ARG A 125 5.94 5.46 0.72
CA ARG A 125 6.75 6.68 0.56
C ARG A 125 8.25 6.38 0.46
N ALA A 126 8.77 5.51 1.34
CA ALA A 126 10.18 5.15 1.37
C ALA A 126 10.64 4.49 0.06
N GLU A 127 9.84 3.58 -0.50
CA GLU A 127 10.15 2.93 -1.79
C GLU A 127 10.21 3.95 -2.94
N VAL A 128 9.25 4.88 -3.00
CA VAL A 128 9.21 5.94 -4.03
C VAL A 128 10.40 6.88 -3.90
N LEU A 129 10.76 7.30 -2.69
CA LEU A 129 11.92 8.17 -2.45
C LEU A 129 13.23 7.48 -2.81
N ALA A 130 13.41 6.21 -2.41
CA ALA A 130 14.59 5.44 -2.74
C ALA A 130 14.74 5.27 -4.25
N TRP A 131 13.67 4.88 -4.95
CA TRP A 131 13.66 4.76 -6.40
C TRP A 131 14.01 6.09 -7.09
N HIS A 132 13.40 7.20 -6.65
CA HIS A 132 13.65 8.52 -7.24
C HIS A 132 15.11 8.97 -7.08
N ARG A 133 15.74 8.60 -5.96
CA ARG A 133 17.14 8.94 -5.65
C ARG A 133 18.15 7.94 -6.22
N GLY A 134 17.70 6.90 -6.93
CA GLY A 134 18.57 5.82 -7.39
C GLY A 134 19.20 5.00 -6.25
N GLN A 135 18.58 5.00 -5.08
CA GLN A 135 19.02 4.25 -3.91
C GLN A 135 18.39 2.85 -3.90
N SER A 136 18.99 1.94 -3.13
CA SER A 136 18.41 0.62 -2.88
C SER A 136 17.02 0.75 -2.25
N ILE A 137 16.02 0.16 -2.90
CA ILE A 137 14.65 0.14 -2.38
C ILE A 137 14.62 -0.70 -1.10
N PRO A 138 13.98 -0.23 -0.01
CA PRO A 138 13.84 -0.99 1.22
C PRO A 138 13.22 -2.37 0.96
N GLN A 139 13.82 -3.40 1.54
CA GLN A 139 13.32 -4.77 1.45
C GLN A 139 12.53 -5.08 2.72
N TYR A 140 11.21 -5.24 2.56
CA TYR A 140 10.32 -5.63 3.66
C TYR A 140 10.07 -7.13 3.64
N ALA A 141 9.96 -7.73 4.83
CA ALA A 141 9.63 -9.14 4.95
C ALA A 141 8.21 -9.37 4.37
N LYS A 142 8.07 -10.31 3.44
CA LYS A 142 6.78 -10.64 2.84
C LYS A 142 6.03 -11.63 3.72
N ALA A 143 4.70 -11.58 3.71
CA ALA A 143 3.90 -12.60 4.36
C ALA A 143 4.22 -13.95 3.71
N ILE A 144 4.49 -14.97 4.51
CA ILE A 144 4.59 -16.34 4.01
C ILE A 144 3.17 -16.72 3.59
N THR A 145 2.90 -16.75 2.29
CA THR A 145 1.70 -17.44 1.80
C THR A 145 1.91 -18.90 2.17
N ALA A 146 1.06 -19.46 3.04
CA ALA A 146 1.09 -20.88 3.33
C ALA A 146 0.86 -21.62 1.99
N PHE A 147 1.94 -22.13 1.39
CA PHE A 147 1.86 -23.01 0.24
C PHE A 147 1.15 -24.29 0.71
N GLY A 148 -0.11 -24.44 0.33
CA GLY A 148 -0.97 -25.51 0.83
C GLY A 148 -2.26 -25.65 0.02
N SER A 149 -2.14 -25.91 -1.28
CA SER A 149 -3.07 -26.78 -2.02
C SER A 149 -2.54 -26.97 -3.45
N LEU A 150 -1.44 -27.74 -3.57
CA LEU A 150 -1.26 -28.56 -4.76
C LEU A 150 -2.43 -29.56 -4.74
N THR A 151 -3.49 -29.26 -5.48
CA THR A 151 -4.48 -30.27 -5.84
C THR A 151 -3.78 -31.17 -6.88
N PRO A 152 -3.64 -32.48 -6.66
CA PRO A 152 -3.18 -33.35 -7.73
C PRO A 152 -4.23 -33.33 -8.83
N ALA A 153 -3.84 -32.98 -10.04
CA ALA A 153 -4.64 -33.22 -11.22
C ALA A 153 -4.71 -34.74 -11.41
N ASN A 154 -5.90 -35.31 -11.28
CA ASN A 154 -6.23 -36.59 -11.91
C ASN A 154 -6.30 -36.41 -13.43
#